data_AF-X0WQJ4-F1
#
_entry.id   AF-X0WQJ4-F1
#
_cell.length_a   1.000
_cell.length_b   1.000
_cell.length_c   1.000
_cell.angle_alpha   90.00
_cell.angle_beta   90.00
_cell.angle_gamma   90.00
#
_symmetry.space_group_name_H-M   'P 1'
#
loop_
_entity.id
_entity.type
_entity.pdbx_description
1 polymer ?
#
loop_
_entity_poly.entity_id
_entity_poly.type
_entity_poly.pdbx_seq_one_letter_code
_entity_poly.pdbx_strand_id
1 'polypeptide(L)'
;MSFVLHPWQFFFVVLVGWVQREQQKIILFYQAELETMMKAQGRKRLRLTDDQRRLLAVKGKSLGRKALMELTTIVTPDTILRWHRKLVAQKWDYSERRKSVGRPS
;
A
#
# COMPACT_ATOMS: atom_id res chain seq x y z
N MET A 1 7.09 26.76 28.11
CA MET A 1 8.19 25.82 27.83
C MET A 1 8.95 26.34 26.63
N SER A 2 10.20 26.73 26.80
CA SER A 2 11.04 27.32 25.74
C SER A 2 11.47 26.24 24.74
N PHE A 3 10.79 26.18 23.59
CA PHE A 3 11.25 25.40 22.43
C PHE A 3 12.47 26.09 21.82
N VAL A 4 13.66 25.82 22.36
CA VAL A 4 14.92 26.26 21.76
C VAL A 4 15.27 25.28 20.64
N LEU A 5 14.79 25.56 19.42
CA LEU A 5 15.22 24.86 18.22
C LEU A 5 16.74 24.97 18.11
N HIS A 6 17.44 23.88 18.40
CA HIS A 6 18.89 23.84 18.26
C HIS A 6 19.26 23.98 16.77
N PRO A 7 20.41 24.59 16.44
CA PRO A 7 20.81 24.83 15.04
C PRO A 7 20.76 23.57 14.16
N TRP A 8 21.14 22.41 14.71
CA TRP A 8 21.09 21.13 13.98
C TRP A 8 19.66 20.66 13.68
N GLN A 9 18.68 20.97 14.55
CA GLN A 9 17.27 20.68 14.31
C GLN A 9 16.73 21.53 13.16
N PHE A 10 17.18 22.79 13.06
CA PHE A 10 16.85 23.65 11.92
C PHE A 10 17.40 23.08 10.60
N PHE A 11 18.68 22.67 10.58
CA PHE A 11 19.25 21.98 9.41
C PHE A 11 18.48 20.72 9.04
N PHE A 12 18.07 19.93 10.03
CA PHE A 12 17.28 18.72 9.80
C PHE A 12 15.90 19.03 9.19
N VAL A 13 15.19 20.04 9.70
CA VAL A 13 13.90 20.47 9.16
C VAL A 13 14.04 21.01 7.74
N VAL A 14 15.11 21.78 7.46
CA VAL A 14 15.39 22.28 6.10
C VAL A 14 15.68 21.11 5.14
N LEU A 15 16.47 20.12 5.57
CA LEU A 15 16.78 18.94 4.79
C LEU A 15 15.54 18.10 4.51
N VAL A 16 14.75 17.78 5.54
CA VAL A 16 13.48 17.04 5.41
C VAL A 16 12.51 17.79 4.50
N GLY A 17 12.37 19.10 4.69
CA GLY A 17 11.53 19.94 3.84
C GLY A 17 11.99 19.95 2.38
N TRP A 18 13.30 19.96 2.12
CA TRP A 18 13.86 19.90 0.78
C TRP A 18 13.60 18.53 0.12
N VAL A 19 13.93 17.43 0.81
CA VAL A 19 13.67 16.07 0.31
C VAL A 19 12.18 15.84 0.06
N GLN A 20 11.31 16.27 0.98
CA GLN A 20 9.87 16.13 0.83
C GLN A 20 9.36 16.84 -0.43
N ARG A 21 9.84 18.06 -0.72
CA ARG A 21 9.44 18.78 -1.94
C ARG A 21 9.83 18.02 -3.21
N GLU A 22 11.01 17.42 -3.24
CA GLU A 22 11.45 16.67 -4.41
C GLU A 22 10.65 15.37 -4.58
N GLN A 23 10.40 14.66 -3.47
CA GLN A 23 9.53 13.47 -3.47
C GLN A 23 8.11 13.80 -3.95
N GLN A 24 7.55 14.95 -3.57
CA GLN A 24 6.21 15.38 -4.01
C GLN A 24 6.12 15.57 -5.52
N LYS A 25 7.15 16.12 -6.18
CA LYS A 25 7.17 16.25 -7.64
C LYS A 25 7.09 14.90 -8.34
N ILE A 26 7.88 13.93 -7.85
CA ILE A 26 7.91 12.57 -8.39
C ILE A 26 6.55 11.89 -8.23
N ILE A 27 5.93 12.02 -7.05
CA ILE A 27 4.59 11.47 -6.78
C ILE A 27 3.54 12.10 -7.72
N LEU A 28 3.56 13.43 -7.88
CA LEU A 28 2.63 14.13 -8.78
C LEU A 28 2.77 13.68 -10.23
N PHE A 29 4.01 13.50 -10.70
CA PHE A 29 4.26 12.96 -12.04
C PHE A 29 3.66 11.56 -12.21
N TYR A 30 3.94 10.64 -11.28
CA TYR A 30 3.39 9.27 -11.35
C TYR A 30 1.86 9.26 -11.22
N GLN A 31 1.26 10.16 -10.44
CA GLN A 31 -0.19 10.29 -10.37
C GLN A 31 -0.78 10.74 -11.71
N ALA A 32 -0.17 11.73 -12.36
CA ALA A 32 -0.58 12.16 -13.70
C ALA A 32 -0.44 11.03 -14.74
N GLU A 33 0.66 10.28 -14.70
CA GLU A 33 0.87 9.12 -15.56
C GLU A 33 -0.22 8.05 -15.33
N LEU A 34 -0.52 7.71 -14.07
CA LEU A 34 -1.59 6.77 -13.73
C LEU A 34 -2.96 7.25 -14.21
N GLU A 35 -3.28 8.53 -14.02
CA GLU A 35 -4.55 9.10 -14.50
C GLU A 35 -4.68 9.04 -16.02
N THR A 36 -3.62 9.38 -16.76
CA THR A 36 -3.65 9.31 -18.23
C THR A 36 -3.81 7.88 -18.72
N MET A 37 -3.10 6.92 -18.11
CA MET A 37 -3.26 5.49 -18.42
C MET A 37 -4.67 5.00 -18.10
N MET A 38 -5.24 5.39 -16.95
CA MET A 38 -6.61 5.02 -16.58
C MET A 38 -7.65 5.62 -17.52
N LYS A 39 -7.48 6.88 -17.93
CA LYS A 39 -8.34 7.53 -18.94
C LYS A 39 -8.28 6.81 -20.29
N ALA A 40 -7.08 6.43 -20.74
CA ALA A 40 -6.89 5.67 -21.97
C ALA A 40 -7.52 4.26 -21.90
N GLN A 41 -7.49 3.62 -20.72
CA GLN A 41 -8.09 2.31 -20.51
C GLN A 41 -9.63 2.32 -20.47
N GLY A 42 -10.23 3.49 -20.18
CA GLY A 42 -11.68 3.70 -20.17
C GLY A 42 -12.42 2.98 -19.04
N ARG A 43 -13.74 2.80 -19.17
CA ARG A 43 -14.61 2.20 -18.13
C ARG A 43 -14.50 0.67 -18.00
N LYS A 44 -13.49 0.03 -18.60
CA LYS A 44 -13.34 -1.42 -18.53
C LYS A 44 -12.85 -1.84 -17.15
N ARG A 45 -13.44 -2.91 -16.59
CA ARG A 45 -12.99 -3.48 -15.31
C ARG A 45 -11.53 -3.92 -15.44
N LEU A 46 -10.67 -3.40 -14.58
CA LEU A 46 -9.25 -3.76 -14.53
C LEU A 46 -9.09 -5.18 -13.99
N ARG A 47 -8.70 -6.11 -14.87
CA ARG A 47 -8.35 -7.47 -14.48
C ARG A 47 -6.90 -7.49 -14.00
N LEU A 48 -6.72 -7.30 -12.70
CA LEU A 48 -5.42 -7.43 -12.06
C LEU A 48 -5.02 -8.91 -11.96
N THR A 49 -3.79 -9.22 -12.33
CA THR A 49 -3.17 -10.54 -12.12
C THR A 49 -2.90 -10.77 -10.63
N ASP A 50 -2.73 -12.03 -10.21
CA ASP A 50 -2.50 -12.33 -8.79
C ASP A 50 -1.19 -11.73 -8.27
N ASP A 51 -0.16 -11.61 -9.10
CA ASP A 51 1.08 -10.92 -8.75
C ASP A 51 0.87 -9.42 -8.52
N GLN A 52 0.09 -8.76 -9.38
CA GLN A 52 -0.28 -7.35 -9.19
C GLN A 52 -1.08 -7.16 -7.89
N ARG A 53 -2.03 -8.05 -7.60
CA ARG A 53 -2.79 -8.02 -6.35
C ARG A 53 -1.89 -8.21 -5.14
N ARG A 54 -0.90 -9.11 -5.22
CA ARG A 54 0.07 -9.34 -4.15
C ARG A 54 0.94 -8.11 -3.90
N LEU A 55 1.45 -7.49 -4.96
CA LEU A 55 2.24 -6.27 -4.86
C LEU A 55 1.44 -5.12 -4.22
N LEU A 56 0.20 -4.91 -4.69
CA LEU A 56 -0.71 -3.91 -4.11
C LEU A 56 -1.06 -4.21 -2.65
N ALA A 57 -1.29 -5.47 -2.29
CA ALA A 57 -1.58 -5.87 -0.92
C ALA A 57 -0.45 -5.56 0.05
N VAL A 58 0.80 -5.85 -0.35
CA VAL A 58 1.99 -5.60 0.48
C VAL A 58 2.25 -4.10 0.62
N LYS A 59 2.27 -3.36 -0.49
CA LYS A 59 2.49 -1.90 -0.49
C LYS A 59 1.34 -1.14 0.17
N GLY A 60 0.10 -1.59 -0.02
CA GLY A 60 -1.07 -0.99 0.62
C GLY A 60 -1.07 -1.19 2.13
N LYS A 61 -0.59 -2.34 2.63
CA LYS A 61 -0.50 -2.57 4.07
C LYS A 61 0.47 -1.61 4.77
N SER A 62 1.59 -1.22 4.13
CA SER A 62 2.53 -0.25 4.72
C SER A 62 1.97 1.17 4.81
N LEU A 63 1.03 1.55 3.92
CA LEU A 63 0.37 2.85 3.96
C LEU A 63 -0.71 2.93 5.05
N GLY A 64 -1.35 1.80 5.37
CA GLY A 64 -2.42 1.73 6.36
C GLY A 64 -3.78 2.21 5.85
N ARG A 65 -4.83 2.03 6.66
CA ARG A 65 -6.22 2.23 6.21
C ARG A 65 -6.56 3.70 5.92
N LYS A 66 -6.10 4.63 6.79
CA LYS A 66 -6.41 6.07 6.66
C LYS A 66 -5.80 6.66 5.39
N ALA A 67 -4.50 6.44 5.17
CA ALA A 67 -3.83 6.89 3.96
C ALA A 67 -4.45 6.28 2.69
N LEU A 68 -4.81 4.99 2.70
CA LEU A 68 -5.49 4.38 1.56
C LEU A 68 -6.89 4.98 1.28
N MET A 69 -7.61 5.46 2.30
CA MET A 69 -8.90 6.13 2.11
C MET A 69 -8.76 7.53 1.51
N GLU A 70 -7.69 8.24 1.85
CA GLU A 70 -7.37 9.55 1.28
C GLU A 70 -6.87 9.44 -0.17
N LEU A 71 -6.25 8.31 -0.53
CA LEU A 71 -5.84 8.03 -1.89
C LEU A 71 -7.03 7.56 -2.74
N THR A 72 -7.23 8.19 -3.90
CA THR A 72 -8.14 7.70 -4.95
C THR A 72 -7.56 6.43 -5.57
N THR A 73 -7.76 5.29 -4.91
CA THR A 73 -7.21 4.01 -5.35
C THR A 73 -8.07 3.35 -6.42
N ILE A 74 -7.39 2.73 -7.40
CA ILE A 74 -7.99 1.91 -8.47
C ILE A 74 -8.96 0.84 -7.93
N VAL A 75 -8.66 0.34 -6.72
CA VAL A 75 -9.42 -0.70 -6.02
C VAL A 75 -9.73 -0.17 -4.63
N THR A 76 -10.90 -0.51 -4.07
CA THR A 76 -11.26 -0.04 -2.73
C THR A 76 -10.21 -0.45 -1.67
N PRO A 77 -9.91 0.42 -0.69
CA PRO A 77 -8.93 0.12 0.37
C PRO A 77 -9.19 -1.21 1.09
N ASP A 78 -10.47 -1.50 1.37
CA ASP A 78 -10.89 -2.75 2.01
C ASP A 78 -10.54 -3.99 1.19
N THR A 79 -10.56 -3.90 -0.15
CA THR A 79 -10.17 -5.00 -1.03
C THR A 79 -8.67 -5.27 -0.95
N ILE A 80 -7.84 -4.23 -0.93
CA ILE A 80 -6.38 -4.36 -0.80
C ILE A 80 -6.03 -5.00 0.55
N LEU A 81 -6.66 -4.54 1.64
CA LEU A 81 -6.46 -5.11 2.98
C LEU A 81 -7.00 -6.55 3.08
N ARG A 82 -8.08 -6.88 2.36
CA ARG A 82 -8.59 -8.26 2.25
C ARG A 82 -7.60 -9.16 1.53
N TRP A 83 -6.98 -8.72 0.43
CA TRP A 83 -5.93 -9.49 -0.25
C TRP A 83 -4.74 -9.75 0.66
N HIS A 84 -4.30 -8.74 1.42
CA HIS A 84 -3.23 -8.93 2.40
C HIS A 84 -3.60 -10.00 3.45
N ARG A 85 -4.82 -9.93 4.01
CA ARG A 85 -5.31 -10.96 4.95
C ARG A 85 -5.34 -12.36 4.32
N LYS A 86 -5.74 -12.48 3.05
CA LYS A 86 -5.74 -13.75 2.32
C LYS A 86 -4.32 -14.30 2.16
N LEU A 87 -3.34 -13.46 1.80
CA LEU A 87 -1.93 -13.87 1.71
C LEU A 87 -1.37 -14.34 3.05
N VAL A 88 -1.71 -13.64 4.13
CA VAL A 88 -1.33 -14.06 5.49
C VAL A 88 -1.96 -15.41 5.84
N ALA A 89 -3.26 -15.58 5.57
CA ALA A 89 -3.94 -16.85 5.82
C ALA A 89 -3.30 -18.00 5.03
N GLN A 90 -2.99 -17.78 3.75
CA GLN A 90 -2.30 -18.78 2.90
C GLN A 90 -0.91 -19.13 3.43
N LYS A 91 -0.14 -18.15 3.94
CA LYS A 91 1.17 -18.41 4.56
C LYS A 91 1.07 -19.35 5.76
N TRP A 92 -0.01 -19.23 6.53
CA TRP A 92 -0.27 -20.04 7.73
C TRP A 92 -1.22 -21.20 7.45
N ASP A 93 -1.55 -21.48 6.19
CA ASP A 93 -2.41 -22.59 5.82
C ASP A 93 -1.59 -23.88 5.87
N TYR A 94 -1.63 -24.53 7.04
CA TYR A 94 -1.04 -25.84 7.25
C TYR A 94 -1.99 -26.99 6.90
N SER A 95 -3.02 -26.74 6.06
CA SER A 95 -3.98 -27.76 5.64
C SER A 95 -3.30 -29.01 5.08
N GLU A 96 -2.25 -28.87 4.26
CA GLU A 96 -1.52 -30.02 3.72
C GLU A 96 -0.70 -30.79 4.78
N ARG A 97 -0.35 -30.12 5.89
CA ARG A 97 0.37 -30.75 7.01
C ARG A 97 -0.58 -31.40 8.02
N ARG A 98 -1.89 -31.16 7.93
CA ARG A 98 -2.88 -31.87 8.75
C ARG A 98 -2.97 -33.32 8.26
N LYS A 99 -2.28 -34.23 8.96
CA LYS A 99 -2.64 -35.65 8.93
C LYS A 99 -4.11 -35.75 9.34
N SER A 100 -4.93 -36.40 8.51
CA SER A 100 -6.28 -36.84 8.89
C SER A 100 -6.15 -37.74 10.12
N VAL A 101 -6.29 -37.16 11.31
CA VAL A 101 -6.52 -37.93 12.51
C VAL A 101 -8.00 -38.30 12.44
N GLY A 102 -8.25 -39.52 11.94
CA GLY A 102 -9.59 -40.06 11.86
C GLY A 102 -10.31 -39.92 13.20
N ARG A 103 -11.59 -39.55 13.14
CA ARG A 103 -12.49 -39.50 14.30
C ARG A 103 -12.39 -40.86 15.02
N PRO A 104 -12.09 -40.91 16.33
CA PRO A 104 -12.13 -42.16 17.06
C PRO A 104 -13.58 -42.66 17.04
N SER A 105 -13.75 -43.87 16.51
CA SER A 105 -14.96 -44.69 16.60
C SER A 105 -15.09 -45.27 18.01
#